data_AF-C7IZX4-F1
#
_entry.id   AF-C7IZX4-F1
#
_cell.length_a   1.000
_cell.length_b   1.000
_cell.length_c   1.000
_cell.angle_alpha   90.00
_cell.angle_beta   90.00
_cell.angle_gamma   90.00
#
_symmetry.space_group_name_H-M   'P 1'
#
loop_
_entity.id
_entity.type
_entity.pdbx_description
1 polymer ?
#
loop_
_entity_poly.entity_id
_entity_poly.type
_entity_poly.pdbx_seq_one_letter_code
_entity_poly.pdbx_strand_id
1 'polypeptide(L)'
;NVAEILDDSFAQYLPHVVPLAFSSCNLDDGSAVDIDDADSVDNGFSGVSSDDDVNDEPRVRNISVRTGVLDEKAAATQAIGFFALHTKSAYAPYLEESLIIDEIC
;
A
#
# COMPACT_ATOMS: atom_id res chain seq x y z
N ASN A 1 -12.17 -6.82 15.45
CA ASN A 1 -10.68 -6.91 15.45
C ASN A 1 -10.22 -7.53 16.80
N VAL A 2 -9.04 -8.15 16.94
CA VAL A 2 -8.58 -8.67 18.25
C VAL A 2 -8.37 -7.54 19.27
N ALA A 3 -7.93 -6.36 18.81
CA ALA A 3 -7.79 -5.17 19.65
C ALA A 3 -9.13 -4.73 20.26
N GLU A 4 -10.23 -4.85 19.51
CA GLU A 4 -11.59 -4.54 19.97
C GLU A 4 -12.08 -5.50 21.07
N ILE A 5 -11.72 -6.78 20.98
CA ILE A 5 -12.13 -7.81 21.95
C ILE A 5 -11.37 -7.65 23.27
N LEU A 6 -10.08 -7.30 23.18
CA LEU A 6 -9.20 -7.18 24.34
C LEU A 6 -9.19 -5.78 24.97
N ASP A 7 -9.64 -4.76 24.24
CA ASP A 7 -9.66 -3.34 24.63
C ASP A 7 -8.30 -2.94 25.25
N ASP A 8 -8.30 -2.37 26.46
CA ASP A 8 -7.08 -1.93 27.14
C ASP A 8 -6.06 -3.07 27.36
N SER A 9 -6.49 -4.35 27.41
CA SER A 9 -5.59 -5.51 27.55
C SER A 9 -4.75 -5.78 26.30
N PHE A 10 -5.10 -5.16 25.17
CA PHE A 10 -4.31 -5.23 23.94
C PHE A 10 -3.03 -4.41 24.02
N ALA A 11 -2.93 -3.46 24.97
CA ALA A 11 -1.79 -2.55 25.13
C ALA A 11 -0.43 -3.26 25.18
N GLN A 12 -0.37 -4.45 25.78
CA GLN A 12 0.85 -5.26 25.87
C GLN A 12 1.43 -5.70 24.51
N TYR A 13 0.61 -5.72 23.46
CA TYR A 13 1.01 -6.13 22.11
C TYR A 13 1.40 -4.95 21.23
N LEU A 14 1.05 -3.71 21.60
CA LEU A 14 1.36 -2.49 20.83
C LEU A 14 2.84 -2.38 20.42
N PRO A 15 3.82 -2.66 21.30
CA PRO A 15 5.23 -2.56 20.92
C PRO A 15 5.65 -3.50 19.78
N HIS A 16 4.87 -4.55 19.51
CA HIS A 16 5.14 -5.49 18.44
C HIS A 16 4.29 -5.22 17.20
N VAL A 17 2.99 -4.98 17.36
CA VAL A 17 2.05 -4.87 16.22
C VAL A 17 2.10 -3.52 15.54
N VAL A 18 2.39 -2.43 16.26
CA VAL A 18 2.44 -1.08 15.68
C VAL A 18 3.57 -0.95 14.65
N PRO A 19 4.83 -1.37 14.94
CA PRO A 19 5.88 -1.35 13.92
C PRO A 19 5.57 -2.16 12.66
N LEU A 20 4.83 -3.27 12.79
CA LEU A 20 4.43 -4.10 11.65
C LEU A 20 3.39 -3.38 10.77
N ALA A 21 2.40 -2.72 11.39
CA ALA A 21 1.43 -1.91 10.66
C ALA A 21 2.12 -0.74 9.94
N PHE A 22 3.08 -0.08 10.60
CA PHE A 22 3.88 0.99 10.00
C PHE A 22 4.72 0.51 8.82
N SER A 23 5.32 -0.68 8.93
CA SER A 23 6.05 -1.28 7.81
C SER A 23 5.15 -1.59 6.62
N SER A 24 3.90 -1.98 6.88
CA SER A 24 2.92 -2.29 5.82
C SER A 24 2.49 -1.01 5.09
N CYS A 25 2.31 0.10 5.80
CA CYS A 25 2.02 1.39 5.18
C CYS A 25 3.15 1.95 4.30
N ASN A 26 4.39 1.56 4.57
CA ASN A 26 5.56 2.03 3.82
C ASN A 26 5.95 1.12 2.63
N LEU A 27 5.09 0.19 2.22
CA LEU A 27 5.33 -0.65 1.05
C LEU A 27 5.35 0.16 -0.26
N ASP A 28 6.10 -0.32 -1.25
CA ASP A 28 6.19 0.28 -2.59
C ASP A 28 4.95 -0.07 -3.45
N ASP A 29 4.18 0.96 -3.81
CA ASP A 29 2.94 0.86 -4.60
C ASP A 29 3.19 0.39 -6.05
N GLY A 30 4.45 0.42 -6.48
CA GLY A 30 4.89 0.11 -7.84
C GLY A 30 5.33 1.35 -8.60
N SER A 31 6.31 1.17 -9.48
CA SER A 31 6.87 2.23 -10.33
C SER A 31 6.12 2.31 -11.66
N ALA A 32 5.80 3.54 -12.09
CA ALA A 32 5.60 3.84 -13.50
C ALA A 32 6.97 3.82 -14.17
N VAL A 33 7.31 2.72 -14.85
CA VAL A 33 8.54 2.64 -15.62
C VAL A 33 8.29 3.43 -16.91
N ASP A 34 8.89 4.61 -17.05
CA ASP A 34 9.00 5.26 -18.35
C ASP A 34 9.85 4.33 -19.23
N ILE A 35 9.22 3.77 -20.26
CA ILE A 35 9.92 3.03 -21.32
C ILE A 35 10.68 4.09 -22.12
N ASP A 36 11.88 4.42 -21.67
CA ASP A 36 12.86 5.04 -22.55
C ASP A 36 13.27 3.98 -23.57
N ASP A 37 13.04 4.31 -24.84
CA ASP A 37 13.29 3.49 -26.04
C ASP A 37 14.65 2.77 -25.96
N ALA A 38 14.64 1.47 -25.68
CA ALA A 38 15.78 0.61 -25.93
C ALA A 38 15.27 -0.72 -26.49
N ASP A 39 15.41 -0.84 -27.81
CA ASP A 39 15.24 -2.05 -28.59
C ASP A 39 15.74 -3.30 -27.85
N SER A 40 14.88 -4.32 -27.76
CA SER A 40 15.21 -5.74 -28.02
C SER A 40 14.44 -6.70 -27.09
N VAL A 41 13.47 -7.37 -27.71
CA VAL A 41 13.02 -8.78 -27.57
C VAL A 41 12.40 -9.30 -26.27
N ASP A 42 11.13 -9.71 -26.43
CA ASP A 42 10.46 -10.91 -25.90
C ASP A 42 10.37 -11.10 -24.37
N ASN A 43 9.18 -10.80 -23.81
CA ASN A 43 8.35 -11.84 -23.18
C ASN A 43 7.01 -11.26 -22.65
N GLY A 44 5.89 -11.67 -23.27
CA GLY A 44 4.77 -12.19 -22.48
C GLY A 44 3.59 -11.28 -22.11
N PHE A 45 3.03 -10.48 -23.02
CA PHE A 45 1.61 -10.10 -22.96
C PHE A 45 1.03 -10.01 -24.37
N SER A 46 0.81 -11.16 -25.01
CA SER A 46 0.16 -11.23 -26.32
C SER A 46 -1.20 -11.87 -26.16
N GLY A 47 -2.26 -11.12 -26.49
CA GLY A 47 -3.56 -11.73 -26.77
C GLY A 47 -4.79 -10.82 -26.68
N VAL A 48 -4.90 -9.75 -27.47
CA VAL A 48 -6.17 -9.32 -28.09
C VAL A 48 -5.90 -8.64 -29.44
N SER A 49 -6.84 -8.79 -30.37
CA SER A 49 -6.68 -8.94 -31.83
C SER A 49 -6.36 -7.68 -32.65
N SER A 50 -5.66 -7.90 -33.77
CA SER A 50 -5.43 -6.94 -34.87
C SER A 50 -6.72 -6.52 -35.59
N ASP A 51 -6.83 -5.22 -35.89
CA ASP A 51 -7.13 -4.74 -37.24
C ASP A 51 -6.43 -3.38 -37.47
N ASP A 52 -5.98 -3.16 -38.70
CA ASP A 52 -4.98 -2.20 -39.19
C ASP A 52 -5.59 -0.83 -39.51
N ASP A 53 -5.13 0.28 -38.90
CA ASP A 53 -5.12 1.60 -39.55
C ASP A 53 -4.43 2.73 -38.74
N VAL A 54 -3.41 3.31 -39.36
CA VAL A 54 -2.86 4.69 -39.27
C VAL A 54 -2.41 5.27 -37.90
N ASN A 55 -1.08 5.40 -37.81
CA ASN A 55 -0.29 6.39 -37.05
C ASN A 55 -1.05 7.54 -36.35
N ASP A 56 -1.21 7.45 -35.04
CA ASP A 56 -0.63 8.36 -34.03
C ASP A 56 -1.01 7.78 -32.65
N GLU A 57 -0.40 6.64 -32.28
CA GLU A 57 -0.68 6.02 -30.98
C GLU A 57 -0.06 6.91 -29.88
N PRO A 58 -0.86 7.54 -29.00
CA PRO A 58 -0.32 8.29 -27.88
C PRO A 58 0.49 7.32 -27.03
N ARG A 59 1.82 7.52 -26.97
CA ARG A 59 2.76 6.68 -26.18
C ARG A 59 2.13 6.38 -24.81
N VAL A 60 1.53 5.21 -24.66
CA VAL A 60 0.81 4.84 -23.44
C VAL A 60 1.89 4.60 -22.40
N ARG A 61 2.08 5.57 -21.50
CA ARG A 61 2.94 5.39 -20.33
C ARG A 61 2.29 4.30 -19.49
N ASN A 62 2.89 3.12 -19.50
CA ASN A 62 2.38 1.97 -18.75
C ASN A 62 2.63 2.21 -17.26
N ILE A 63 1.57 2.59 -16.53
CA ILE A 63 1.60 2.71 -15.08
C ILE A 63 1.34 1.32 -14.49
N SER A 64 2.34 0.74 -13.83
CA SER A 64 2.20 -0.53 -13.10
C SER A 64 1.91 -0.25 -11.63
N VAL A 65 0.63 -0.26 -11.24
CA VAL A 65 0.19 -0.20 -9.83
C VAL A 65 -0.05 -1.62 -9.30
N ARG A 66 0.54 -1.94 -8.15
CA ARG A 66 0.26 -3.20 -7.43
C ARG A 66 -0.95 -3.00 -6.52
N THR A 67 -2.16 -3.22 -7.04
CA THR A 67 -3.40 -3.03 -6.27
C THR A 67 -3.45 -3.84 -4.97
N GLY A 68 -2.81 -5.01 -4.91
CA GLY A 68 -2.69 -5.78 -3.67
C GLY A 68 -1.89 -5.09 -2.56
N VAL A 69 -0.91 -4.24 -2.91
CA VAL A 69 -0.17 -3.43 -1.93
C VAL A 69 -1.06 -2.32 -1.37
N LEU A 70 -1.87 -1.68 -2.21
CA LEU A 70 -2.81 -0.65 -1.79
C LEU A 70 -3.89 -1.20 -0.84
N ASP A 71 -4.39 -2.42 -1.09
CA ASP A 71 -5.32 -3.09 -0.18
C ASP A 71 -4.68 -3.40 1.19
N GLU A 72 -3.40 -3.79 1.20
CA GLU A 72 -2.63 -4.05 2.42
C GLU A 72 -2.39 -2.76 3.22
N LYS A 73 -2.05 -1.66 2.54
CA LYS A 73 -1.90 -0.33 3.14
C LYS A 73 -3.20 0.15 3.78
N ALA A 74 -4.32 0.05 3.06
CA ALA A 74 -5.63 0.41 3.61
C ALA A 74 -5.99 -0.43 4.85
N ALA A 75 -5.68 -1.73 4.84
CA ALA A 75 -5.89 -2.60 6.00
C ALA A 75 -4.98 -2.23 7.18
N ALA A 76 -3.72 -1.85 6.92
CA ALA A 76 -2.78 -1.40 7.95
C ALA A 76 -3.23 -0.09 8.60
N THR A 77 -3.66 0.89 7.80
CA THR A 77 -4.24 2.15 8.30
C THR A 77 -5.46 1.89 9.16
N GLN A 78 -6.35 1.00 8.72
CA GLN A 78 -7.51 0.62 9.52
C GLN A 78 -7.11 -0.03 10.85
N ALA A 79 -6.08 -0.89 10.85
CA ALA A 79 -5.58 -1.52 12.07
C ALA A 79 -5.00 -0.49 13.06
N ILE A 80 -4.24 0.50 12.57
CA ILE A 80 -3.74 1.64 13.36
C ILE A 80 -4.91 2.37 14.05
N GLY A 81 -5.98 2.66 13.30
CA GLY A 81 -7.19 3.27 13.84
C GLY A 81 -7.82 2.45 14.97
N PHE A 82 -7.89 1.13 14.82
CA PHE A 82 -8.39 0.25 15.88
C PHE A 82 -7.47 0.20 17.10
N PHE A 83 -6.14 0.19 16.90
CA PHE A 83 -5.20 0.22 18.02
C PHE A 83 -5.38 1.49 18.86
N ALA A 84 -5.46 2.65 18.21
CA ALA A 84 -5.71 3.92 18.88
C ALA A 84 -7.06 3.96 19.60
N LEU A 85 -8.14 3.51 18.93
CA LEU A 85 -9.50 3.52 19.48
C LEU A 85 -9.65 2.65 20.75
N HIS A 86 -9.04 1.46 20.74
CA HIS A 86 -9.26 0.45 21.78
C HIS A 86 -8.19 0.42 22.86
N THR A 87 -7.02 1.04 22.65
CA THR A 87 -5.99 1.14 23.70
C THR A 87 -5.84 2.54 24.29
N LYS A 88 -6.51 3.53 23.69
CA LYS A 88 -6.70 4.89 24.23
C LYS A 88 -5.35 5.51 24.64
N SER A 89 -5.16 5.80 25.93
CA SER A 89 -3.93 6.44 26.44
C SER A 89 -2.68 5.58 26.27
N ALA A 90 -2.79 4.25 26.19
CA ALA A 90 -1.65 3.39 25.94
C ALA A 90 -1.08 3.54 24.52
N TYR A 91 -1.88 4.06 23.58
CA TYR A 91 -1.43 4.36 22.22
C TYR A 91 -0.63 5.66 22.10
N ALA A 92 -0.67 6.53 23.11
CA ALA A 92 -0.08 7.87 23.05
C ALA A 92 1.38 7.94 22.52
N PRO A 93 2.29 6.99 22.85
CA PRO A 93 3.66 7.02 22.32
C PRO A 93 3.77 6.86 20.79
N TYR A 94 2.74 6.32 20.13
CA TYR A 94 2.73 6.01 18.71
C TYR A 94 1.90 7.00 17.87
N LEU A 95 1.19 7.93 18.54
CA LEU A 95 0.18 8.76 17.90
C LEU A 95 0.77 9.69 16.84
N GLU A 96 1.88 10.39 17.16
CA GLU A 96 2.50 11.32 16.22
C GLU A 96 3.02 10.61 14.96
N GLU A 97 3.70 9.48 15.13
CA GLU A 97 4.20 8.68 14.01
C GLU A 97 3.07 8.10 13.15
N SER A 98 1.97 7.68 13.80
CA SER A 98 0.78 7.19 13.08
C SER A 98 0.17 8.25 12.18
N LEU A 99 0.13 9.52 12.61
CA LEU A 99 -0.41 10.63 11.82
C LEU A 99 0.48 10.96 10.61
N ILE A 100 1.80 10.84 10.77
CA ILE A 100 2.75 11.01 9.66
C ILE A 100 2.56 9.90 8.62
N ILE A 101 2.38 8.66 9.08
CA ILE A 101 2.21 7.50 8.20
C ILE A 101 0.89 7.56 7.44
N ASP A 102 -0.20 7.99 8.09
CA ASP A 102 -1.51 8.15 7.47
C ASP A 102 -1.48 9.14 6.28
N GLU A 103 -0.58 10.13 6.31
CA GLU A 103 -0.41 11.09 5.22
C GLU A 103 0.28 10.48 3.98
N ILE A 104 0.95 9.33 4.12
CA ILE A 104 1.79 8.71 3.07
C ILE A 104 1.17 7.41 2.52
N CYS A 105 0.16 6.84 3.18
CA CYS A 105 -0.33 5.47 2.94
C CYS A 105 -1.34 5.31 1.75
#